data_AF-A0A662CH62-F1
#
_entry.id   AF-A0A662CH62-F1
#
_cell.length_a   1.000
_cell.length_b   1.000
_cell.length_c   1.000
_cell.angle_alpha   90.00
_cell.angle_beta   90.00
_cell.angle_gamma   90.00
#
_symmetry.space_group_name_H-M   'P 1'
#
loop_
_entity.id
_entity.type
_entity.pdbx_description
1 polymer ?
#
loop_
_entity_poly.entity_id
_entity_poly.type
_entity_poly.pdbx_seq_one_letter_code
_entity_poly.pdbx_strand_id
1 'polypeptide(L)'
;MEGKLLKETPTFWAKVWEYAKSILIALIIALLIRTFIVQAFRIPSGSMIPTLLVGDHILVNKLAYRFGEPHRLDVVVFKFPLDSKKDYIKRVIGLPGDRLKIVNKVVF
;
A
#
# COMPACT_ATOMS: atom_id res chain seq x y z
N MET A 1 -60.95 10.79 1.51
CA MET A 1 -60.50 12.19 1.65
C MET A 1 -59.08 12.15 2.19
N GLU A 2 -58.14 11.65 1.40
CA GLU A 2 -57.27 12.43 0.49
C GLU A 2 -56.26 13.31 1.24
N GLY A 3 -55.23 12.66 1.78
CA GLY A 3 -53.97 13.29 2.18
C GLY A 3 -52.82 12.64 1.41
N LYS A 4 -52.85 12.70 0.07
CA LYS A 4 -51.77 12.17 -0.77
C LYS A 4 -50.52 13.02 -0.59
N LEU A 5 -49.49 12.36 -0.03
CA LEU A 5 -48.08 12.46 -0.41
C LEU A 5 -47.74 13.58 -1.40
N LEU A 6 -47.34 14.74 -0.88
CA LEU A 6 -46.39 15.60 -1.58
C LEU A 6 -45.01 15.30 -1.00
N LYS A 7 -44.41 14.18 -1.42
CA LYS A 7 -42.95 14.03 -1.32
C LYS A 7 -42.39 15.07 -2.27
N GLU A 8 -41.98 16.21 -1.73
CA GLU A 8 -41.21 17.19 -2.48
C GLU A 8 -40.06 16.45 -3.16
N THR A 9 -40.05 16.44 -4.49
CA THR A 9 -38.93 15.88 -5.23
C THR A 9 -37.69 16.67 -4.78
N PRO A 10 -36.63 16.01 -4.27
CA PRO A 10 -35.46 16.76 -3.86
C PRO A 10 -34.98 17.56 -5.05
N THR A 11 -34.88 18.87 -4.84
CA THR A 11 -34.46 19.84 -5.84
C THR A 11 -33.18 19.35 -6.49
N PHE A 12 -32.97 19.61 -7.77
CA PHE A 12 -31.75 19.18 -8.48
C PHE A 12 -30.47 19.48 -7.67
N TRP A 13 -30.42 20.66 -7.05
CA TRP A 13 -29.35 21.08 -6.13
C TRP A 13 -29.17 20.21 -4.88
N ALA A 14 -30.25 19.71 -4.28
CA ALA A 14 -30.20 18.81 -3.14
C ALA A 14 -29.58 17.46 -3.54
N LYS A 15 -29.97 16.91 -4.70
CA LYS A 15 -29.37 15.67 -5.23
C LYS A 15 -27.89 15.84 -5.52
N VAL A 16 -27.51 16.95 -6.15
CA VAL A 16 -26.09 17.27 -6.42
C VAL A 16 -25.29 17.33 -5.12
N TRP A 17 -25.85 17.92 -4.06
CA TRP A 17 -25.19 18.01 -2.76
C TRP A 17 -25.01 16.64 -2.07
N GLU A 18 -26.00 15.76 -2.18
CA GLU A 18 -25.90 14.37 -1.67
C GLU A 18 -24.83 13.56 -2.40
N TYR A 19 -24.76 13.68 -3.73
CA TYR A 19 -23.70 13.06 -4.51
C TYR A 19 -22.33 13.63 -4.17
N ALA A 20 -22.20 14.96 -4.07
CA ALA A 20 -20.94 15.62 -3.71
C ALA A 20 -20.42 15.16 -2.34
N LYS A 21 -21.30 15.07 -1.32
CA LYS A 21 -20.95 14.52 0.00
C LYS A 21 -20.45 13.09 -0.09
N SER A 22 -21.13 12.24 -0.85
CA SER A 22 -20.76 10.83 -1.01
C SER A 22 -19.40 10.67 -1.69
N ILE A 23 -19.15 11.46 -2.75
CA ILE A 23 -17.87 11.50 -3.46
C ILE A 23 -16.76 12.00 -2.53
N LEU A 24 -17.01 13.05 -1.75
CA LEU A 24 -16.04 13.58 -0.79
C LEU A 24 -15.65 12.53 0.25
N ILE A 25 -16.63 11.82 0.82
CA ILE A 25 -16.38 10.74 1.78
C ILE A 25 -15.55 9.62 1.13
N ALA A 26 -15.91 9.20 -0.08
CA ALA A 26 -15.16 8.18 -0.81
C ALA A 26 -13.71 8.60 -1.09
N LEU A 27 -13.48 9.87 -1.44
CA LEU A 27 -12.14 10.43 -1.65
C LEU A 27 -11.31 10.44 -0.36
N ILE A 28 -11.91 10.84 0.77
CA ILE A 28 -11.23 10.83 2.07
C ILE A 28 -10.84 9.40 2.45
N ILE A 29 -11.76 8.44 2.30
CA ILE A 29 -11.48 7.03 2.57
C ILE A 29 -10.36 6.52 1.65
N ALA A 30 -10.44 6.79 0.35
CA ALA A 30 -9.40 6.39 -0.60
C ALA A 30 -8.03 6.99 -0.26
N LEU A 31 -7.98 8.25 0.18
CA LEU A 31 -6.76 8.90 0.64
C LEU A 31 -6.20 8.22 1.88
N LEU A 32 -7.03 7.90 2.89
CA LEU A 32 -6.60 7.19 4.09
C LEU A 32 -6.04 5.80 3.77
N ILE A 33 -6.71 5.05 2.89
CA ILE A 33 -6.24 3.73 2.45
C ILE A 33 -4.88 3.86 1.75
N ARG A 34 -4.72 4.84 0.85
CA ARG A 34 -3.47 5.08 0.10
C ARG A 34 -2.32 5.55 0.99
N THR A 35 -2.59 6.36 2.01
CA THR A 35 -1.55 6.88 2.90
C THR A 35 -1.09 5.81 3.90
N PHE A 36 -2.02 5.08 4.51
CA PHE A 36 -1.72 4.20 5.65
C PHE A 36 -1.68 2.70 5.34
N ILE A 37 -2.45 2.21 4.38
CA ILE A 37 -2.66 0.76 4.19
C ILE A 37 -1.81 0.21 3.05
N VAL A 38 -1.98 0.75 1.85
CA VAL A 38 -1.37 0.21 0.64
C VAL A 38 -0.60 1.27 -0.14
N GLN A 39 0.54 0.88 -0.70
CA GLN A 39 1.27 1.73 -1.64
C GLN A 39 1.67 0.94 -2.87
N ALA A 40 1.34 1.50 -4.04
CA ALA A 40 1.80 0.96 -5.31
C ALA A 40 3.23 1.44 -5.60
N PHE A 41 4.09 0.53 -6.03
CA PHE A 41 5.45 0.82 -6.51
C PHE A 41 5.68 0.22 -7.88
N ARG A 42 6.55 0.86 -8.66
CA ARG A 42 7.11 0.33 -9.90
C ARG A 42 8.56 -0.09 -9.66
N ILE A 43 8.93 -1.29 -10.09
CA ILE A 43 10.27 -1.83 -9.89
C ILE A 43 11.27 -1.17 -10.85
N PRO A 44 12.28 -0.42 -10.37
CA PRO A 44 13.21 0.31 -11.24
C PRO A 44 14.47 -0.49 -11.60
N SER A 45 14.75 -1.60 -10.91
CA SER A 45 16.02 -2.33 -11.03
C SER A 45 15.84 -3.85 -10.97
N GLY A 46 16.74 -4.58 -11.62
CA GLY A 46 16.72 -6.04 -11.74
C GLY A 46 17.32 -6.81 -10.55
N SER A 47 17.54 -6.17 -9.40
CA SER A 47 18.20 -6.84 -8.26
C SER A 47 17.40 -8.01 -7.67
N MET A 48 16.11 -8.07 -7.94
CA MET A 48 15.20 -9.08 -7.40
C MET A 48 14.80 -10.12 -8.47
N ILE A 49 15.48 -10.15 -9.62
CA ILE A 49 15.30 -11.19 -10.64
C ILE A 49 15.71 -12.56 -10.04
N PRO A 50 14.96 -13.64 -10.29
CA PRO A 50 13.79 -13.73 -11.18
C PRO A 50 12.44 -13.42 -10.51
N THR A 51 12.39 -13.11 -9.21
CA THR A 51 11.12 -12.89 -8.48
C THR A 51 10.39 -11.63 -8.95
N LEU A 52 11.10 -10.51 -9.15
CA LEU A 52 10.53 -9.25 -9.61
C LEU A 52 11.32 -8.74 -10.81
N LEU A 53 10.61 -8.45 -11.90
CA LEU A 53 11.17 -7.96 -13.14
C LEU A 53 11.14 -6.42 -13.18
N VAL A 54 12.01 -5.84 -14.00
CA VAL A 54 12.06 -4.39 -14.18
C VAL A 54 10.78 -3.93 -14.86
N GLY A 55 10.09 -2.96 -14.26
CA GLY A 55 8.82 -2.44 -14.75
C GLY A 55 7.58 -3.03 -14.09
N ASP A 56 7.72 -4.09 -13.28
CA ASP A 56 6.60 -4.67 -12.53
C ASP A 56 5.95 -3.64 -11.61
N HIS A 57 4.63 -3.75 -11.46
CA HIS A 57 3.84 -2.97 -10.51
C HIS A 57 3.46 -3.87 -9.34
N ILE A 58 3.84 -3.46 -8.13
CA ILE A 58 3.54 -4.20 -6.90
C ILE A 58 2.73 -3.34 -5.94
N LEU A 59 1.89 -3.99 -5.15
CA LEU A 59 1.18 -3.39 -4.03
C LEU A 59 1.86 -3.82 -2.73
N VAL A 60 2.27 -2.83 -1.93
CA VAL A 60 2.96 -3.04 -0.66
C VAL A 60 1.99 -2.80 0.48
N ASN A 61 1.89 -3.77 1.39
CA ASN A 61 1.12 -3.63 2.63
C ASN A 61 1.97 -2.93 3.70
N LYS A 62 1.60 -1.70 4.04
CA LYS A 62 2.29 -0.88 5.06
C LYS A 62 1.94 -1.29 6.50
N LEU A 63 0.85 -2.03 6.70
CA LEU A 63 0.40 -2.44 8.03
C LEU A 63 1.12 -3.70 8.52
N ALA A 64 1.64 -4.52 7.61
CA ALA A 64 2.27 -5.80 7.92
C ALA A 64 3.34 -5.69 9.03
N TYR A 65 4.21 -4.68 8.95
CA TYR A 65 5.29 -4.47 9.93
C TYR A 65 5.01 -3.36 10.96
N ARG A 66 3.78 -2.80 10.96
CA ARG A 66 3.31 -1.96 12.07
C ARG A 66 2.77 -2.80 13.22
N PHE A 67 2.20 -3.97 12.90
CA PHE A 67 1.55 -4.87 13.86
C PHE A 67 2.13 -6.28 13.86
N GLY A 68 3.11 -6.56 13.01
CA GLY A 68 3.77 -7.86 12.91
C GLY A 68 5.28 -7.71 12.74
N GLU A 69 5.97 -8.83 12.82
CA GLU A 69 7.42 -8.91 12.65
C GLU A 69 7.79 -9.40 11.24
N PRO A 70 8.97 -9.01 10.73
CA PRO A 70 9.50 -9.57 9.49
C PRO A 70 9.77 -11.06 9.64
N HIS A 71 9.35 -11.84 8.63
CA HIS A 71 9.66 -13.25 8.54
C HIS A 71 10.76 -13.47 7.51
N ARG A 72 11.50 -14.57 7.66
CA ARG A 72 12.46 -14.99 6.64
C ARG A 72 11.75 -15.17 5.31
N LEU A 73 12.43 -14.80 4.24
CA LEU A 73 11.97 -14.80 2.85
C LEU A 73 10.93 -13.75 2.48
N ASP A 74 10.47 -12.91 3.42
CA ASP A 74 9.63 -11.77 3.10
C ASP A 74 10.31 -10.84 2.09
N VAL A 75 9.55 -10.33 1.12
CA VAL A 75 10.01 -9.25 0.24
C VAL A 75 9.54 -7.93 0.82
N VAL A 76 10.49 -7.14 1.31
CA VAL A 76 10.21 -5.93 2.08
C VAL A 76 10.68 -4.69 1.34
N VAL A 77 9.93 -3.61 1.54
CA VAL A 77 10.31 -2.26 1.12
C VAL A 77 10.75 -1.47 2.34
N PHE A 78 11.95 -0.91 2.29
CA PHE A 78 12.50 -0.12 3.40
C PHE A 78 13.27 1.09 2.88
N LYS A 79 13.42 2.10 3.73
CA LYS A 79 14.26 3.27 3.44
C LYS A 79 15.72 2.88 3.48
N PHE A 80 16.47 3.27 2.46
CA PHE A 80 17.90 2.99 2.43
C PHE A 80 18.59 3.72 3.60
N PRO A 81 19.36 3.03 4.48
CA PRO A 81 19.87 3.63 5.71
C PRO A 81 20.78 4.84 5.52
N LEU A 82 21.51 4.92 4.39
CA LEU A 82 22.39 6.05 4.09
C LEU A 82 21.67 7.22 3.39
N ASP A 83 20.48 6.97 2.81
CA ASP A 83 19.70 7.99 2.10
C ASP A 83 18.21 7.63 2.17
N SER A 84 17.51 8.22 3.15
CA SER A 84 16.10 7.96 3.42
C SER A 84 15.13 8.42 2.32
N LYS A 85 15.63 9.15 1.31
CA LYS A 85 14.83 9.52 0.13
C LYS A 85 14.66 8.34 -0.83
N LYS A 86 15.45 7.27 -0.69
CA LYS A 86 15.40 6.08 -1.55
C LYS A 86 14.71 4.91 -0.86
N ASP A 87 13.76 4.32 -1.56
CA ASP A 87 13.11 3.05 -1.19
C ASP A 87 13.85 1.88 -1.84
N TYR A 88 14.19 0.87 -1.05
CA TYR A 88 14.82 -0.37 -1.50
C TYR A 88 13.89 -1.55 -1.30
N ILE A 89 13.91 -2.48 -2.25
CA ILE A 89 13.12 -3.71 -2.22
C ILE A 89 14.09 -4.87 -2.16
N LYS A 90 14.05 -5.64 -1.07
CA LYS A 90 14.94 -6.80 -0.85
C LYS A 90 14.20 -7.93 -0.17
N ARG A 91 14.79 -9.13 -0.23
CA ARG A 91 14.32 -10.30 0.51
C ARG A 91 15.00 -10.38 1.87
N VAL A 92 14.23 -10.63 2.92
CA VAL A 92 14.73 -10.90 4.28
C VAL A 92 15.39 -12.27 4.30
N ILE A 93 16.69 -12.32 4.59
CA ILE A 93 17.44 -13.58 4.68
C ILE A 93 17.76 -13.94 6.14
N GLY A 94 18.01 -12.93 6.99
CA GLY A 94 18.22 -13.11 8.43
C GLY A 94 17.38 -12.15 9.25
N LEU A 95 17.09 -12.58 10.47
CA LEU A 95 16.36 -11.91 11.53
C LEU A 95 17.29 -11.69 12.74
N PRO A 96 16.90 -10.86 13.72
CA PRO A 96 17.69 -10.66 14.93
C PRO A 96 18.05 -12.00 15.61
N GLY A 97 19.33 -12.19 15.93
CA GLY A 97 19.87 -13.43 16.52
C GLY A 97 20.45 -14.41 15.51
N ASP A 98 20.17 -14.25 14.22
CA ASP A 98 20.75 -15.11 13.18
C ASP A 98 22.23 -14.85 12.97
N ARG A 99 22.99 -15.91 12.69
CA ARG A 99 24.35 -15.82 12.16
C ARG A 99 24.31 -16.24 10.70
N LEU A 100 24.72 -15.33 9.81
CA LEU A 100 24.78 -15.58 8.38
C LEU A 100 26.23 -15.60 7.91
N LYS A 101 26.55 -16.49 6.98
CA LYS A 101 27.85 -16.55 6.29
C LYS A 101 27.63 -16.51 4.80
N ILE A 102 28.39 -15.67 4.09
CA ILE A 102 28.39 -15.65 2.63
C ILE A 102 29.67 -16.30 2.13
N VAL A 103 29.56 -17.41 1.39
CA VAL A 103 30.69 -18.12 0.77
C VAL A 103 30.37 -18.35 -0.70
N ASN A 104 31.26 -17.93 -1.61
CA ASN A 104 31.07 -18.10 -3.06
C ASN A 104 29.70 -17.61 -3.56
N LYS A 105 29.22 -16.47 -3.03
CA LYS A 105 27.91 -15.86 -3.32
C LYS A 105 26.68 -16.67 -2.83
N VAL A 106 26.89 -17.70 -2.02
CA VAL A 106 25.83 -18.47 -1.35
C VAL A 106 25.74 -18.03 0.10
N VAL A 107 24.52 -17.85 0.60
CA VAL A 107 24.26 -17.52 2.01
C VAL A 107 23.98 -18.80 2.79
N PHE A 108 24.65 -18.96 3.93
CA PHE A 108 24.50 -20.04 4.91
C PHE A 108 24.04 -19.46 6.25
#